data_AF-A0A3S4AP45-F1
#
_entry.id   AF-A0A3S4AP45-F1
#
_cell.length_a   1.000
_cell.length_b   1.000
_cell.length_c   1.000
_cell.angle_alpha   90.00
_cell.angle_beta   90.00
_cell.angle_gamma   90.00
#
_symmetry.space_group_name_H-M   'P 1'
#
loop_
_entity.id
_entity.type
_entity.pdbx_description
1 polymer ?
#
loop_
_entity_poly.entity_id
_entity_poly.type
_entity_poly.pdbx_seq_one_letter_code
_entity_poly.pdbx_strand_id
1 'polypeptide(L)'
;MSSSITLPPPYPVKVHSYLPLSSSTSSPAHPLQAYEHLPDYDAQASPPSTQPPPNVLVFIGGLGDGPHTIPYVRHLATYLSSSSNNNNNTPATASGSPAPRYRVFEARLTSAFSAFGYGSLAQDARELAALVRHLRGPLVGARRVVLMGHSTGCQDCLEGDDDYFSSDLPDEKLESVWGRLEQPVLILPSEKDEWVPADTDVMGLVNRWKSFCKPGIASDLSGLIPGANHRVDNPAGQEWLADRVARFLAELEK
;
A
#
# COMPACT_ATOMS: atom_id res chain seq x y z
N MET A 1 -19.95 -34.42 -24.12
CA MET A 1 -18.73 -33.59 -24.27
C MET A 1 -18.39 -33.06 -22.89
N SER A 2 -17.32 -33.56 -22.27
CA SER A 2 -16.88 -33.09 -20.94
C SER A 2 -16.11 -31.79 -21.15
N SER A 3 -16.71 -30.66 -20.78
CA SER A 3 -16.03 -29.37 -20.73
C SER A 3 -15.00 -29.44 -19.60
N SER A 4 -13.73 -29.58 -19.95
CA SER A 4 -12.63 -29.43 -18.99
C SER A 4 -12.67 -28.00 -18.45
N ILE A 5 -13.00 -27.86 -17.17
CA ILE A 5 -12.87 -26.59 -16.46
C ILE A 5 -11.36 -26.38 -16.25
N THR A 6 -10.75 -25.56 -17.08
CA THR A 6 -9.38 -25.09 -16.83
C THR A 6 -9.45 -24.03 -15.74
N LEU A 7 -8.98 -24.39 -14.54
CA LEU A 7 -8.80 -23.41 -13.48
C LEU A 7 -7.74 -22.38 -13.90
N PRO A 8 -7.91 -21.09 -13.57
CA PRO A 8 -6.86 -20.11 -13.78
C PRO A 8 -5.59 -20.54 -13.01
N PRO A 9 -4.40 -20.27 -13.55
CA PRO A 9 -3.16 -20.59 -12.87
C PRO A 9 -3.11 -19.87 -11.50
N PRO A 10 -2.50 -20.50 -10.48
CA PRO A 10 -2.38 -19.88 -9.16
C PRO A 10 -1.53 -18.60 -9.25
N TYR A 11 -1.96 -17.54 -8.56
CA TYR A 11 -1.19 -16.31 -8.47
C TYR A 11 0.02 -16.52 -7.53
N PRO A 12 1.27 -16.38 -8.02
CA PRO A 12 2.46 -16.70 -7.24
C PRO A 12 2.75 -15.63 -6.17
N VAL A 13 2.96 -16.10 -4.94
CA VAL A 13 3.27 -15.29 -3.77
C VAL A 13 4.37 -15.97 -2.97
N LYS A 14 5.37 -15.19 -2.54
CA LYS A 14 6.40 -15.67 -1.62
C LYS A 14 6.12 -15.16 -0.22
N VAL A 15 6.02 -16.09 0.73
CA VAL A 15 5.79 -15.77 2.15
C VAL A 15 7.14 -15.53 2.83
N HIS A 16 7.28 -14.37 3.45
CA HIS A 16 8.38 -14.02 4.33
C HIS A 16 7.89 -14.14 5.77
N SER A 17 8.59 -14.94 6.57
CA SER A 17 8.31 -15.10 8.00
C SER A 17 9.48 -14.53 8.78
N TYR A 18 9.22 -13.56 9.65
CA TYR A 18 10.23 -12.96 10.51
C TYR A 18 9.87 -13.16 11.98
N LEU A 19 10.81 -13.73 12.73
CA LEU A 19 10.76 -13.80 14.18
C LEU A 19 11.47 -12.57 14.75
N PRO A 20 10.77 -11.72 15.52
CA PRO A 20 11.43 -10.65 16.25
C PRO A 20 12.46 -11.23 17.21
N LEU A 21 13.66 -10.61 17.27
CA LEU A 21 14.73 -11.02 18.18
C LEU A 21 14.19 -11.06 19.63
N SER A 22 14.38 -12.17 20.34
CA SER A 22 13.71 -12.44 21.62
C SER A 22 14.31 -11.71 22.84
N SER A 23 15.13 -10.67 22.64
CA SER A 23 15.90 -10.06 23.72
C SER A 23 15.28 -8.80 24.33
N SER A 24 14.10 -8.36 23.88
CA SER A 24 13.38 -7.23 24.48
C SER A 24 11.94 -7.61 24.80
N THR A 25 11.44 -7.14 25.94
CA THR A 25 10.03 -7.21 26.37
C THR A 25 9.04 -6.53 25.41
N SER A 26 9.53 -5.97 24.30
CA SER A 26 8.80 -5.28 23.23
C SER A 26 8.67 -6.07 21.92
N SER A 27 9.10 -7.33 21.87
CA SER A 27 9.06 -8.16 20.67
C SER A 27 7.68 -8.84 20.48
N PRO A 28 7.07 -8.79 19.28
CA PRO A 28 5.82 -9.49 18.99
C PRO A 28 5.88 -10.98 19.33
N ALA A 29 4.84 -11.51 19.98
CA ALA A 29 4.77 -12.90 20.44
C ALA A 29 4.61 -13.93 19.30
N HIS A 30 4.37 -13.46 18.07
CA HIS A 30 4.12 -14.29 16.89
C HIS A 30 5.02 -13.86 15.72
N PRO A 31 5.39 -14.79 14.82
CA PRO A 31 6.13 -14.45 13.60
C PRO A 31 5.30 -13.49 12.74
N LEU A 32 5.89 -12.35 12.41
CA LEU A 32 5.31 -11.42 11.46
C LEU A 32 5.42 -12.00 10.07
N GLN A 33 4.33 -11.96 9.31
CA GLN A 33 4.29 -12.46 7.94
C GLN A 33 4.13 -11.31 6.95
N ALA A 34 4.85 -11.40 5.84
CA ALA A 34 4.65 -10.54 4.68
C ALA A 34 4.59 -11.37 3.40
N TYR A 35 3.75 -10.97 2.46
CA TYR A 35 3.46 -11.71 1.24
C TYR A 35 3.99 -10.91 0.04
N GLU A 36 5.09 -11.35 -0.54
CA GLU A 36 5.68 -10.73 -1.73
C GLU A 36 4.95 -11.21 -2.98
N HIS A 37 4.41 -10.26 -3.75
CA HIS A 37 3.73 -10.51 -5.01
C HIS A 37 4.75 -10.74 -6.12
N LEU A 38 4.58 -11.83 -6.88
CA LEU A 38 5.53 -12.21 -7.93
C LEU A 38 4.85 -12.32 -9.31
N PRO A 39 4.25 -11.25 -9.85
CA PRO A 39 3.45 -11.32 -11.09
C PRO A 39 4.22 -11.86 -12.30
N ASP A 40 5.55 -11.70 -12.33
CA ASP A 40 6.42 -12.19 -13.41
C ASP A 40 7.02 -13.59 -13.13
N TYR A 41 6.61 -14.27 -12.04
CA TYR A 41 7.19 -15.56 -11.70
C TYR A 41 6.70 -16.66 -12.63
N ASP A 42 7.67 -17.24 -13.34
CA ASP A 42 7.51 -18.46 -14.11
C ASP A 42 8.42 -19.54 -13.52
N ALA A 43 7.82 -20.62 -13.01
CA ALA A 43 8.52 -21.74 -12.41
C ALA A 43 9.42 -22.51 -13.40
N GLN A 44 9.19 -22.35 -14.71
CA GLN A 44 9.98 -22.96 -15.77
C GLN A 44 10.98 -22.01 -16.41
N ALA A 45 10.94 -20.72 -16.07
CA ALA A 45 11.89 -19.75 -16.60
C ALA A 45 13.28 -19.92 -15.97
N SER A 46 14.30 -19.62 -16.77
CA SER A 46 15.67 -19.50 -16.25
C SER A 46 15.75 -18.35 -15.23
N PRO A 47 16.69 -18.41 -14.27
CA PRO A 47 16.86 -17.33 -13.29
C PRO A 47 16.95 -15.97 -14.01
N PRO A 48 16.21 -14.95 -13.55
CA PRO A 48 16.22 -13.66 -14.21
C PRO A 48 17.64 -13.11 -14.27
N SER A 49 18.06 -12.64 -15.45
CA SER A 49 19.38 -12.04 -15.67
C SER A 49 19.53 -10.66 -15.00
N THR A 50 18.42 -10.04 -14.62
CA THR A 50 18.37 -8.76 -13.92
C THR A 50 18.13 -8.95 -12.44
N GLN A 51 18.88 -8.22 -11.61
CA GLN A 51 18.64 -8.16 -10.16
C GLN A 51 17.20 -7.68 -9.87
N PRO A 52 16.57 -8.18 -8.78
CA PRO A 52 15.24 -7.74 -8.39
C PRO A 52 15.23 -6.25 -8.04
N PRO A 53 14.09 -5.54 -8.21
CA PRO A 53 14.00 -4.13 -7.89
C PRO A 53 14.39 -3.85 -6.43
N PRO A 54 15.25 -2.84 -6.17
CA PRO A 54 15.74 -2.55 -4.83
C PRO A 54 14.72 -1.78 -3.98
N ASN A 55 13.65 -1.25 -4.57
CA ASN A 55 12.63 -0.51 -3.87
C ASN A 55 11.41 -1.40 -3.59
N VAL A 56 10.78 -1.22 -2.43
CA VAL A 56 9.62 -2.02 -2.00
C VAL A 56 8.47 -1.11 -1.57
N LEU A 57 7.26 -1.52 -1.92
CA LEU A 57 6.00 -0.97 -1.43
C LEU A 57 5.38 -2.00 -0.49
N VAL A 58 5.06 -1.61 0.74
CA VAL A 58 4.41 -2.44 1.74
C VAL A 58 2.96 -1.97 1.88
N PHE A 59 2.04 -2.80 1.40
CA PHE A 59 0.61 -2.65 1.56
C PHE A 59 0.16 -3.11 2.95
N ILE A 60 -0.67 -2.29 3.59
CA ILE A 60 -1.25 -2.53 4.92
C ILE A 60 -2.77 -2.46 4.78
N GLY A 61 -3.44 -3.60 4.95
CA GLY A 61 -4.90 -3.70 4.89
C GLY A 61 -5.59 -3.07 6.10
N GLY A 62 -6.91 -2.98 6.05
CA GLY A 62 -7.73 -2.53 7.16
C GLY A 62 -7.96 -3.60 8.23
N LEU A 63 -8.69 -3.24 9.28
CA LEU A 63 -9.11 -4.14 10.34
C LEU A 63 -10.02 -5.23 9.77
N GLY A 64 -9.64 -6.49 9.95
CA GLY A 64 -10.34 -7.64 9.38
C GLY A 64 -9.87 -8.03 7.98
N ASP A 65 -9.01 -7.24 7.33
CA ASP A 65 -8.43 -7.63 6.06
C ASP A 65 -7.37 -8.72 6.24
N GLY A 66 -7.52 -9.77 5.43
CA GLY A 66 -6.51 -10.80 5.28
C GLY A 66 -5.67 -10.57 4.03
N PRO A 67 -4.57 -11.31 3.87
CA PRO A 67 -3.82 -11.33 2.63
C PRO A 67 -4.74 -11.60 1.44
N HIS A 68 -4.62 -10.78 0.40
CA HIS A 68 -5.35 -10.90 -0.86
C HIS A 68 -6.87 -10.69 -0.77
N THR A 69 -7.38 -10.05 0.29
CA THR A 69 -8.79 -9.62 0.33
C THR A 69 -9.00 -8.40 -0.57
N ILE A 70 -8.04 -7.49 -0.63
CA ILE A 70 -8.16 -6.25 -1.40
C ILE A 70 -7.82 -6.48 -2.88
N PRO A 71 -8.75 -6.17 -3.81
CA PRO A 71 -8.67 -6.64 -5.19
C PRO A 71 -7.55 -5.99 -6.01
N TYR A 72 -7.21 -4.72 -5.71
CA TYR A 72 -6.27 -3.96 -6.52
C TYR A 72 -4.79 -4.25 -6.22
N VAL A 73 -4.44 -4.95 -5.13
CA VAL A 73 -3.04 -5.14 -4.75
C VAL A 73 -2.28 -5.98 -5.79
N ARG A 74 -2.93 -7.01 -6.34
CA ARG A 74 -2.36 -7.83 -7.43
C ARG A 74 -2.19 -7.05 -8.72
N HIS A 75 -3.16 -6.19 -9.04
CA HIS A 75 -3.08 -5.29 -10.20
C HIS A 75 -1.92 -4.32 -10.04
N LEU A 76 -1.82 -3.68 -8.88
CA LEU A 76 -0.73 -2.76 -8.52
C LEU A 76 0.64 -3.44 -8.61
N ALA A 77 0.79 -4.66 -8.08
CA ALA A 77 2.01 -5.43 -8.19
C ALA A 77 2.41 -5.69 -9.65
N THR A 78 1.45 -6.05 -10.50
CA THR A 78 1.66 -6.26 -11.93
C THR A 78 2.06 -4.97 -12.63
N TYR A 79 1.38 -3.87 -12.31
CA TYR A 79 1.65 -2.53 -12.84
C TYR A 79 3.08 -2.06 -12.53
N LEU A 80 3.53 -2.26 -11.28
CA LEU A 80 4.87 -1.86 -10.82
C LEU A 80 5.99 -2.84 -11.21
N SER A 81 5.64 -4.09 -11.53
CA SER A 81 6.61 -5.11 -11.98
C SER A 81 6.89 -5.04 -13.47
N SER A 82 5.89 -4.61 -14.26
CA SER A 82 5.93 -4.45 -15.70
C SER A 82 7.07 -3.51 -16.13
N SER A 83 8.26 -4.08 -16.26
CA SER A 83 9.36 -3.46 -16.99
C SER A 83 8.88 -3.32 -18.42
N SER A 84 8.62 -2.09 -18.86
CA SER A 84 8.59 -1.66 -20.27
C SER A 84 8.80 -2.81 -21.26
N ASN A 85 7.78 -3.66 -21.45
CA ASN A 85 7.88 -4.76 -22.39
C ASN A 85 7.43 -4.16 -23.71
N ASN A 86 8.28 -4.26 -24.73
CA ASN A 86 8.12 -3.73 -26.09
C ASN A 86 6.89 -4.27 -26.87
N ASN A 87 5.88 -4.79 -26.17
CA ASN A 87 4.59 -5.13 -26.74
C ASN A 87 3.64 -4.01 -26.33
N ASN A 88 3.06 -3.33 -27.32
CA ASN A 88 2.21 -2.11 -27.27
C ASN A 88 0.99 -2.10 -26.31
N ASN A 89 0.96 -2.92 -25.26
CA ASN A 89 -0.13 -3.04 -24.29
C ASN A 89 0.30 -2.74 -22.83
N THR A 90 1.54 -2.35 -22.56
CA THR A 90 1.86 -1.78 -21.22
C THR A 90 1.27 -0.37 -21.16
N PRO A 91 0.43 -0.02 -20.18
CA PRO A 91 0.11 1.39 -19.96
C PRO A 91 1.43 2.06 -19.57
N ALA A 92 2.01 2.84 -20.49
CA ALA A 92 2.89 3.91 -20.06
C ALA A 92 2.11 4.69 -19.01
N THR A 93 2.77 5.14 -17.93
CA THR A 93 2.15 6.15 -17.06
C THR A 93 1.55 7.22 -17.96
N ALA A 94 0.43 7.84 -17.60
CA ALA A 94 -0.22 8.84 -18.47
C ALA A 94 0.74 9.97 -18.93
N SER A 95 1.91 10.11 -18.28
CA SER A 95 3.03 10.99 -18.61
C SER A 95 4.09 10.43 -19.58
N GLY A 96 3.92 9.24 -20.16
CA GLY A 96 4.85 8.64 -21.13
C GLY A 96 6.20 8.17 -20.56
N SER A 97 6.39 8.21 -19.24
CA SER A 97 7.60 7.73 -18.56
C SER A 97 7.41 6.29 -18.08
N PRO A 98 8.46 5.45 -18.09
CA PRO A 98 8.36 4.10 -17.53
C PRO A 98 8.02 4.17 -16.05
N ALA A 99 7.11 3.29 -15.60
CA ALA A 99 6.80 3.17 -14.18
C ALA A 99 8.06 2.77 -13.39
N PRO A 100 8.24 3.29 -12.16
CA PRO A 100 9.37 2.91 -11.33
C PRO A 100 9.19 1.45 -10.89
N ARG A 101 10.30 0.71 -10.79
CA ARG A 101 10.25 -0.70 -10.44
C ARG A 101 10.22 -0.88 -8.94
N TYR A 102 9.12 -1.42 -8.42
CA TYR A 102 8.93 -1.72 -7.00
C TYR A 102 8.46 -3.17 -6.84
N ARG A 103 8.93 -3.82 -5.77
CA ARG A 103 8.32 -5.07 -5.30
C ARG A 103 7.20 -4.74 -4.33
N VAL A 104 6.06 -5.41 -4.48
CA VAL A 104 4.89 -5.20 -3.62
C VAL A 104 4.79 -6.31 -2.59
N PHE A 105 4.66 -5.93 -1.32
CA PHE A 105 4.48 -6.81 -0.18
C PHE A 105 3.14 -6.49 0.49
N GLU A 106 2.34 -7.48 0.84
CA GLU A 106 1.23 -7.30 1.79
C GLU A 106 1.73 -7.66 3.20
N ALA A 107 1.65 -6.71 4.14
CA ALA A 107 1.97 -6.94 5.53
C ALA A 107 0.76 -7.53 6.27
N ARG A 108 1.02 -8.54 7.10
CA ARG A 108 0.01 -9.15 7.96
C ARG A 108 0.29 -8.77 9.41
N LEU A 109 -0.30 -7.66 9.84
CA LEU A 109 -0.20 -7.18 11.22
C LEU A 109 -1.09 -8.01 12.16
N THR A 110 -0.72 -8.05 13.44
CA THR A 110 -1.52 -8.73 14.46
C THR A 110 -2.88 -8.06 14.66
N SER A 111 -2.94 -6.74 14.52
CA SER A 111 -4.19 -5.96 14.62
C SER A 111 -5.21 -6.34 13.55
N ALA A 112 -4.77 -6.73 12.34
CA ALA A 112 -5.65 -7.07 11.22
C ALA A 112 -6.64 -8.21 11.51
N PHE A 113 -6.39 -9.07 12.50
CA PHE A 113 -7.30 -10.15 12.94
C PHE A 113 -7.79 -9.98 14.37
N SER A 114 -7.43 -8.89 15.03
CA SER A 114 -7.89 -8.58 16.37
C SER A 114 -9.29 -7.97 16.29
N ALA A 115 -10.14 -8.24 17.27
CA ALA A 115 -11.42 -7.53 17.38
C ALA A 115 -11.16 -6.03 17.60
N PHE A 116 -12.08 -5.17 17.13
CA PHE A 116 -12.02 -3.73 17.35
C PHE A 116 -11.76 -3.40 18.84
N GLY A 117 -10.75 -2.57 19.11
CA GLY A 117 -10.33 -2.20 20.46
C GLY A 117 -9.33 -3.15 21.15
N TYR A 118 -8.89 -4.23 20.51
CA TYR A 118 -7.87 -5.16 21.05
C TYR A 118 -6.49 -5.04 20.38
N GLY A 119 -6.40 -4.39 19.21
CA GLY A 119 -5.13 -4.00 18.58
C GLY A 119 -4.67 -2.62 19.04
N SER A 120 -3.36 -2.36 19.03
CA SER A 120 -2.78 -1.05 19.39
C SER A 120 -1.89 -0.57 18.25
N LEU A 121 -2.05 0.69 17.84
CA LEU A 121 -1.19 1.30 16.82
C LEU A 121 0.28 1.33 17.23
N ALA A 122 0.55 1.41 18.54
CA ALA A 122 1.91 1.27 19.06
C ALA A 122 2.49 -0.15 18.84
N GLN A 123 1.64 -1.18 18.83
CA GLN A 123 2.04 -2.54 18.45
C GLN A 123 2.27 -2.64 16.95
N ASP A 124 1.39 -2.07 16.14
CA ASP A 124 1.51 -2.07 14.67
C ASP A 124 2.77 -1.33 14.21
N ALA A 125 3.09 -0.18 14.82
CA ALA A 125 4.34 0.53 14.59
C ALA A 125 5.58 -0.33 14.92
N ARG A 126 5.54 -1.13 16.00
CA ARG A 126 6.64 -2.07 16.35
C ARG A 126 6.78 -3.18 15.31
N GLU A 127 5.66 -3.74 14.85
CA GLU A 127 5.64 -4.78 13.83
C GLU A 127 6.14 -4.26 12.48
N LEU A 128 5.68 -3.08 12.06
CA LEU A 128 6.15 -2.41 10.85
C LEU A 128 7.63 -2.06 10.93
N ALA A 129 8.12 -1.55 12.07
CA ALA A 129 9.55 -1.30 12.27
C ALA A 129 10.39 -2.60 12.18
N ALA A 130 9.86 -3.71 12.69
CA ALA A 130 10.48 -5.02 12.55
C ALA A 130 10.50 -5.51 11.09
N LEU A 131 9.39 -5.35 10.37
CA LEU A 131 9.28 -5.66 8.95
C LEU A 131 10.25 -4.84 8.11
N VAL A 132 10.28 -3.52 8.29
CA VAL A 132 11.19 -2.61 7.58
C VAL A 132 12.64 -3.02 7.79
N ARG A 133 13.03 -3.38 9.03
CA ARG A 133 14.38 -3.89 9.32
C ARG A 133 14.67 -5.19 8.58
N HIS A 134 13.70 -6.11 8.54
CA HIS A 134 13.84 -7.36 7.79
C HIS A 134 14.00 -7.11 6.28
N LEU A 135 13.15 -6.25 5.69
CA LEU A 135 13.17 -5.89 4.27
C LEU A 135 14.49 -5.20 3.88
N ARG A 136 15.07 -4.40 4.77
CA ARG A 136 16.40 -3.79 4.57
C ARG A 136 17.56 -4.79 4.75
N GLY A 137 17.30 -5.93 5.37
CA GLY A 137 18.29 -6.99 5.61
C GLY A 137 18.76 -7.68 4.32
N PRO A 138 19.80 -8.52 4.40
CA PRO A 138 20.49 -9.09 3.24
C PRO A 138 19.62 -10.02 2.38
N LEU A 139 18.52 -10.54 2.90
CA LEU A 139 17.61 -11.43 2.16
C LEU A 139 16.76 -10.70 1.12
N VAL A 140 16.43 -9.43 1.39
CA VAL A 140 15.56 -8.62 0.53
C VAL A 140 16.35 -7.44 -0.05
N GLY A 141 17.21 -6.81 0.74
CA GLY A 141 18.09 -5.72 0.30
C GLY A 141 17.35 -4.46 -0.12
N ALA A 142 16.20 -4.17 0.52
CA ALA A 142 15.41 -2.99 0.17
C ALA A 142 16.17 -1.69 0.46
N ARG A 143 16.42 -0.90 -0.58
CA ARG A 143 17.01 0.44 -0.48
C ARG A 143 15.99 1.45 0.04
N ARG A 144 14.78 1.41 -0.54
CA ARG A 144 13.64 2.25 -0.16
C ARG A 144 12.46 1.36 0.23
N VAL A 145 11.76 1.76 1.28
CA VAL A 145 10.50 1.15 1.73
C VAL A 145 9.46 2.26 1.73
N VAL A 146 8.35 2.05 1.03
CA VAL A 146 7.18 2.94 1.02
C VAL A 146 6.02 2.18 1.64
N LEU A 147 5.30 2.81 2.57
CA LEU A 147 4.11 2.23 3.19
C LEU A 147 2.86 2.73 2.45
N MET A 148 1.90 1.84 2.24
CA MET A 148 0.61 2.16 1.64
C MET A 148 -0.49 1.53 2.49
N GLY A 149 -1.23 2.37 3.21
CA GLY A 149 -2.37 1.95 4.00
C GLY A 149 -3.66 1.91 3.18
N HIS A 150 -4.55 1.00 3.55
CA HIS A 150 -5.91 0.92 3.05
C HIS A 150 -6.90 0.92 4.20
N SER A 151 -7.98 1.69 4.06
CA SER A 151 -9.01 1.81 5.11
C SER A 151 -8.35 2.19 6.45
N THR A 152 -8.60 1.46 7.54
CA THR A 152 -7.94 1.72 8.84
C THR A 152 -6.43 1.53 8.81
N GLY A 153 -5.86 0.77 7.87
CA GLY A 153 -4.40 0.65 7.69
C GLY A 153 -3.72 1.96 7.27
N CYS A 154 -4.49 2.98 6.86
CA CYS A 154 -3.97 4.34 6.67
C CYS A 154 -3.50 4.97 7.99
N GLN A 155 -4.08 4.59 9.13
CA GLN A 155 -3.67 5.09 10.45
C GLN A 155 -2.24 4.66 10.79
N ASP A 156 -1.85 3.43 10.41
CA ASP A 156 -0.48 2.91 10.58
C ASP A 156 0.56 3.70 9.79
N CYS A 157 0.16 4.33 8.67
CA CYS A 157 1.05 5.16 7.86
C CYS A 157 1.26 6.56 8.45
N LEU A 158 0.35 7.01 9.33
CA LEU A 158 0.37 8.35 9.93
C LEU A 158 0.84 8.35 11.39
N GLU A 159 1.25 7.19 11.94
CA GLU A 159 1.73 7.02 13.32
C GLU A 159 0.80 7.65 14.38
N GLY A 160 -0.51 7.46 14.30
CA GLY A 160 -1.39 8.17 15.22
C GLY A 160 -2.64 7.41 15.68
N ASP A 161 -2.98 7.65 16.95
CA ASP A 161 -4.00 7.01 17.80
C ASP A 161 -5.48 7.31 17.48
N ASP A 162 -5.81 8.17 16.50
CA ASP A 162 -7.19 8.66 16.29
C ASP A 162 -7.74 8.44 14.87
N ASP A 163 -9.07 8.55 14.74
CA ASP A 163 -9.80 8.58 13.46
C ASP A 163 -9.53 9.89 12.68
N TYR A 164 -8.32 10.03 12.14
CA TYR A 164 -7.82 11.24 11.48
C TYR A 164 -8.56 11.67 10.22
N PHE A 165 -9.39 10.78 9.71
CA PHE A 165 -10.13 11.00 8.48
C PHE A 165 -11.55 11.50 8.77
N SER A 166 -11.93 11.65 10.03
CA SER A 166 -13.22 12.21 10.39
C SER A 166 -13.31 13.69 10.00
N SER A 167 -14.46 14.03 9.40
CA SER A 167 -14.75 15.38 8.91
C SER A 167 -14.91 16.42 10.03
N ASP A 168 -15.15 15.98 11.26
CA ASP A 168 -15.47 16.82 12.42
C ASP A 168 -14.26 17.19 13.29
N LEU A 169 -13.05 16.77 12.93
CA LEU A 169 -11.85 17.11 13.69
C LEU A 169 -11.54 18.63 13.62
N PRO A 170 -11.16 19.25 14.75
CA PRO A 170 -10.76 20.66 14.79
C PRO A 170 -9.40 20.86 14.10
N ASP A 171 -9.17 22.08 13.57
CA ASP A 171 -7.96 22.42 12.82
C ASP A 171 -6.68 22.18 13.64
N GLU A 172 -6.68 22.46 14.94
CA GLU A 172 -5.51 22.24 15.80
C GLU A 172 -5.13 20.75 15.88
N LYS A 173 -6.13 19.86 15.84
CA LYS A 173 -5.89 18.41 15.81
C LYS A 173 -5.33 17.99 14.46
N LEU A 174 -5.90 18.49 13.36
CA LEU A 174 -5.42 18.21 12.01
C LEU A 174 -3.99 18.72 11.80
N GLU A 175 -3.67 19.93 12.25
CA GLU A 175 -2.32 20.49 12.20
C GLU A 175 -1.33 19.64 12.99
N SER A 176 -1.72 19.16 14.18
CA SER A 176 -0.87 18.30 15.01
C SER A 176 -0.53 16.95 14.36
N VAL A 177 -1.25 16.54 13.34
CA VAL A 177 -1.06 15.27 12.61
C VAL A 177 -0.39 15.56 11.27
N TRP A 178 -1.09 16.28 10.39
CA TRP A 178 -0.67 16.54 9.02
C TRP A 178 0.52 17.51 8.92
N GLY A 179 0.67 18.43 9.88
CA GLY A 179 1.78 19.38 9.94
C GLY A 179 3.09 18.76 10.44
N ARG A 180 3.03 17.58 11.09
CA ARG A 180 4.22 16.84 11.54
C ARG A 180 4.82 15.95 10.47
N LEU A 181 4.10 15.68 9.38
CA LEU A 181 4.61 14.85 8.29
C LEU A 181 5.87 15.47 7.68
N GLU A 182 6.92 14.67 7.58
CA GLU A 182 8.20 15.05 6.98
C GLU A 182 8.48 14.31 5.66
N GLN A 183 7.79 13.19 5.45
CA GLN A 183 7.88 12.37 4.25
C GLN A 183 6.73 12.69 3.31
N PRO A 184 6.94 12.64 1.98
CA PRO A 184 5.86 12.87 1.04
C PRO A 184 4.72 11.87 1.23
N VAL A 185 3.48 12.33 1.04
CA VAL A 185 2.26 11.55 1.21
C VAL A 185 1.34 11.69 -0.01
N LEU A 186 0.69 10.58 -0.37
CA LEU A 186 -0.32 10.50 -1.42
C LEU A 186 -1.66 10.07 -0.80
N ILE A 187 -2.73 10.83 -1.05
CA ILE A 187 -4.04 10.62 -0.44
C ILE A 187 -5.06 10.30 -1.54
N LEU A 188 -5.60 9.08 -1.55
CA LEU A 188 -6.47 8.57 -2.62
C LEU A 188 -7.81 8.06 -2.06
N PRO A 189 -8.75 8.93 -1.65
CA PRO A 189 -10.08 8.48 -1.24
C PRO A 189 -10.91 8.01 -2.43
N SER A 190 -11.86 7.10 -2.19
CA SER A 190 -12.80 6.61 -3.19
C SER A 190 -13.97 7.58 -3.42
N GLU A 191 -14.34 7.84 -4.68
CA GLU A 191 -15.44 8.77 -5.01
C GLU A 191 -16.82 8.28 -4.51
N LYS A 192 -17.04 6.96 -4.49
CA LYS A 192 -18.31 6.33 -4.13
C LYS A 192 -18.15 5.39 -2.92
N ASP A 193 -17.32 5.79 -1.97
CA ASP A 193 -17.11 5.02 -0.74
C ASP A 193 -18.42 4.91 0.06
N GLU A 194 -18.89 3.68 0.25
CA GLU A 194 -20.16 3.36 0.93
C GLU A 194 -20.14 3.63 2.44
N TRP A 195 -18.96 3.86 3.04
CA TRP A 195 -18.80 4.21 4.45
C TRP A 195 -18.75 5.72 4.69
N VAL A 196 -18.68 6.51 3.62
CA VAL A 196 -18.67 7.97 3.68
C VAL A 196 -20.07 8.52 3.36
N PRO A 197 -20.64 9.40 4.20
CA PRO A 197 -21.93 10.03 3.91
C PRO A 197 -21.91 10.76 2.56
N ALA A 198 -22.96 10.59 1.75
CA ALA A 198 -23.02 11.07 0.37
C ALA A 198 -22.95 12.61 0.21
N ASP A 199 -23.22 13.34 1.27
CA ASP A 199 -23.16 14.80 1.36
C ASP A 199 -21.79 15.34 1.80
N THR A 200 -20.84 14.45 2.11
CA THR A 200 -19.49 14.82 2.53
C THR A 200 -18.68 15.38 1.37
N ASP A 201 -18.12 16.59 1.51
CA ASP A 201 -17.13 17.13 0.57
C ASP A 201 -15.75 16.51 0.82
N VAL A 202 -15.55 15.29 0.32
CA VAL A 202 -14.32 14.52 0.52
C VAL A 202 -13.10 15.24 -0.06
N MET A 203 -13.24 15.90 -1.22
CA MET A 203 -12.13 16.68 -1.78
C MET A 203 -11.84 17.94 -0.98
N GLY A 204 -12.85 18.60 -0.43
CA GLY A 204 -12.68 19.67 0.54
C GLY A 204 -11.87 19.22 1.75
N LEU A 205 -12.16 18.02 2.30
CA LEU A 205 -11.41 17.43 3.41
C LEU A 205 -9.96 17.14 3.02
N VAL A 206 -9.71 16.51 1.86
CA VAL A 206 -8.35 16.27 1.36
C VAL A 206 -7.60 17.60 1.23
N ASN A 207 -8.20 18.62 0.62
CA ASN A 207 -7.57 19.92 0.47
C ASN A 207 -7.28 20.59 1.82
N ARG A 208 -8.18 20.45 2.79
CA ARG A 208 -7.98 20.91 4.18
C ARG A 208 -6.80 20.20 4.83
N TRP A 209 -6.72 18.87 4.76
CA TRP A 209 -5.58 18.10 5.28
C TRP A 209 -4.26 18.52 4.62
N LYS A 210 -4.24 18.63 3.28
CA LYS A 210 -3.06 19.08 2.52
C LYS A 210 -2.59 20.47 2.96
N SER A 211 -3.51 21.36 3.37
CA SER A 211 -3.17 22.74 3.75
C SER A 211 -2.32 22.83 5.03
N PHE A 212 -2.36 21.81 5.88
CA PHE A 212 -1.52 21.74 7.08
C PHE A 212 -0.13 21.16 6.83
N CYS A 213 0.07 20.45 5.71
CA CYS A 213 1.36 19.88 5.36
C CYS A 213 2.37 20.96 4.95
N LYS A 214 3.67 20.73 5.25
CA LYS A 214 4.75 21.57 4.72
C LYS A 214 4.75 21.52 3.17
N PRO A 215 5.20 22.57 2.47
CA PRO A 215 5.23 22.59 1.01
C PRO A 215 5.97 21.38 0.43
N GLY A 216 5.36 20.70 -0.54
CA GLY A 216 5.92 19.51 -1.21
C GLY A 216 5.75 18.18 -0.47
N ILE A 217 5.19 18.19 0.75
CA ILE A 217 4.89 16.95 1.49
C ILE A 217 3.64 16.28 0.94
N ALA A 218 2.52 17.00 0.85
CA ALA A 218 1.32 16.44 0.26
C ALA A 218 1.39 16.47 -1.28
N SER A 219 1.34 15.29 -1.91
CA SER A 219 1.44 15.18 -3.37
C SER A 219 0.23 15.81 -4.07
N ASP A 220 0.49 16.49 -5.19
CA ASP A 220 -0.53 17.01 -6.10
C ASP A 220 -1.21 15.91 -6.94
N LEU A 221 -0.72 14.68 -6.83
CA LEU A 221 -1.38 13.50 -7.39
C LEU A 221 -2.53 12.98 -6.52
N SER A 222 -2.69 13.52 -5.30
CA SER A 222 -3.80 13.18 -4.40
C SER A 222 -5.15 13.57 -5.01
N GLY A 223 -6.16 12.71 -4.88
CA GLY A 223 -7.48 12.96 -5.44
C GLY A 223 -8.41 11.75 -5.40
N LEU A 224 -9.68 11.97 -5.76
CA LEU A 224 -10.70 10.93 -5.75
C LEU A 224 -10.43 9.86 -6.82
N ILE A 225 -10.54 8.59 -6.41
CA ILE A 225 -10.51 7.46 -7.33
C ILE A 225 -11.87 7.37 -8.04
N PRO A 226 -11.93 7.58 -9.37
CA PRO A 226 -13.21 7.71 -10.09
C PRO A 226 -14.08 6.45 -10.02
N GLY A 227 -15.32 6.64 -9.58
CA GLY A 227 -16.35 5.60 -9.49
C GLY A 227 -16.03 4.45 -8.53
N ALA A 228 -14.98 4.57 -7.71
CA ALA A 228 -14.55 3.52 -6.81
C ALA A 228 -15.42 3.46 -5.55
N ASN A 229 -15.74 2.23 -5.12
CA ASN A 229 -16.24 1.95 -3.79
C ASN A 229 -15.07 1.85 -2.79
N HIS A 230 -15.33 1.54 -1.52
CA HIS A 230 -14.31 1.46 -0.48
C HIS A 230 -13.12 0.59 -0.87
N ARG A 231 -13.39 -0.58 -1.47
CA ARG A 231 -12.37 -1.58 -1.85
C ARG A 231 -11.74 -1.37 -3.23
N VAL A 232 -12.23 -0.39 -4.00
CA VAL A 232 -11.83 -0.14 -5.40
C VAL A 232 -12.06 -1.38 -6.28
N ASP A 233 -13.26 -1.96 -6.22
CA ASP A 233 -13.61 -3.16 -7.00
C ASP A 233 -13.71 -2.88 -8.51
N ASN A 234 -13.92 -1.62 -8.92
CA ASN A 234 -14.09 -1.26 -10.32
C ASN A 234 -12.73 -1.24 -11.07
N PRO A 235 -12.57 -1.93 -12.21
CA PRO A 235 -11.30 -2.01 -12.92
C PRO A 235 -10.68 -0.65 -13.30
N ALA A 236 -11.51 0.31 -13.71
CA ALA A 236 -11.04 1.66 -14.06
C ALA A 236 -10.44 2.41 -12.86
N GLY A 237 -11.00 2.21 -11.66
CA GLY A 237 -10.47 2.77 -10.42
C GLY A 237 -9.14 2.12 -10.03
N GLN A 238 -9.00 0.80 -10.22
CA GLN A 238 -7.74 0.10 -9.95
C GLN A 238 -6.61 0.57 -10.87
N GLU A 239 -6.90 0.76 -12.16
CA GLU A 239 -5.96 1.30 -13.13
C GLU A 239 -5.56 2.74 -12.78
N TRP A 240 -6.53 3.59 -12.47
CA TRP A 240 -6.29 4.98 -12.08
C TRP A 240 -5.43 5.06 -10.81
N LEU A 241 -5.75 4.26 -9.79
CA LEU A 241 -4.98 4.17 -8.55
C LEU A 241 -3.55 3.72 -8.84
N ALA A 242 -3.37 2.66 -9.63
CA ALA A 242 -2.05 2.12 -9.95
C ALA A 242 -1.16 3.15 -10.68
N ASP A 243 -1.73 3.89 -11.64
CA ASP A 243 -1.01 4.98 -12.32
C ASP A 243 -0.59 6.08 -11.33
N ARG A 244 -1.47 6.53 -10.42
CA ARG A 244 -1.12 7.58 -9.44
C ARG A 244 -0.08 7.13 -8.44
N VAL A 245 -0.18 5.89 -7.94
CA VAL A 245 0.85 5.30 -7.09
C VAL A 245 2.19 5.23 -7.85
N ALA A 246 2.21 4.73 -9.08
CA ALA A 246 3.43 4.65 -9.88
C ALA A 246 4.07 6.02 -10.14
N ARG A 247 3.27 7.05 -10.47
CA ARG A 247 3.75 8.42 -10.65
C ARG A 247 4.33 9.01 -9.37
N PHE A 248 3.64 8.80 -8.24
CA PHE A 248 4.13 9.25 -6.94
C PHE A 248 5.45 8.56 -6.57
N LEU A 249 5.55 7.24 -6.74
CA LEU A 249 6.78 6.49 -6.51
C LEU A 249 7.95 6.99 -7.39
N ALA A 250 7.67 7.48 -8.61
CA ALA A 250 8.67 8.06 -9.49
C ALA A 250 9.12 9.46 -9.03
N GLU A 251 8.22 10.26 -8.44
CA GLU A 251 8.57 11.53 -7.80
C GLU A 251 9.53 11.33 -6.63
N LEU A 252 9.36 10.24 -5.89
CA LEU A 252 10.24 9.89 -4.78
C LEU A 252 11.67 9.53 -5.21
N GLU A 253 11.87 9.10 -6.46
CA GLU A 253 13.18 8.69 -6.99
C GLU A 253 14.06 9.85 -7.48
N LYS A 254 13.49 11.06 -7.60
CA LYS A 254 14.20 12.29 -7.97
C LYS A 254 15.04 12.81 -6.80
#